data_AF-A0A2E6RMW5-F1
#
_entry.id   AF-A0A2E6RMW5-F1
#
_cell.length_a   1.000
_cell.length_b   1.000
_cell.length_c   1.000
_cell.angle_alpha   90.00
_cell.angle_beta   90.00
_cell.angle_gamma   90.00
#
_symmetry.space_group_name_H-M   'P 1'
#
loop_
_entity.id
_entity.type
_entity.pdbx_description
1 polymer ?
#
loop_
_entity_poly.entity_id
_entity_poly.type
_entity_poly.pdbx_seq_one_letter_code
_entity_poly.pdbx_strand_id
1 'polypeptide(L)'
;IVFYRIIKRSLRRGIRNEELWHGNKETLWKHLFTTDSMILWTIKRFSMNRKRYTELFEKPEYSHIKFVRLCSDKEVEDFVTHKLHIFFNAPETYAL
;
A
#
# COMPACT_ATOMS: atom_id res chain seq x y z
N ILE A 1 -3.32 5.29 -3.90
CA ILE A 1 -3.30 5.74 -2.48
C ILE A 1 -1.91 5.75 -1.88
N VAL A 2 -1.21 4.62 -1.84
CA VAL A 2 0.11 4.52 -1.17
C VAL A 2 1.12 5.54 -1.70
N PHE A 3 1.25 5.69 -3.02
CA PHE A 3 2.13 6.70 -3.63
C PHE A 3 1.82 8.12 -3.20
N TYR A 4 0.56 8.52 -3.31
CA TYR A 4 0.12 9.85 -2.92
C TYR A 4 0.43 10.13 -1.44
N ARG A 5 0.21 9.15 -0.56
CA ARG A 5 0.52 9.27 0.87
C ARG A 5 2.02 9.43 1.12
N ILE A 6 2.86 8.66 0.43
CA ILE A 6 4.32 8.74 0.56
C ILE A 6 4.81 10.10 0.06
N ILE A 7 4.43 10.49 -1.17
CA ILE A 7 4.84 11.76 -1.78
C ILE A 7 4.40 12.95 -0.92
N LYS A 8 3.14 12.98 -0.48
CA LYS A 8 2.61 14.05 0.37
C LYS A 8 3.34 14.15 1.70
N ARG A 9 3.62 13.00 2.35
CA ARG A 9 4.33 12.96 3.63
C ARG A 9 5.77 13.45 3.48
N SER A 10 6.47 12.97 2.45
CA SER A 10 7.81 13.43 2.14
C SER A 10 7.81 14.93 1.85
N LEU A 11 6.94 15.42 0.97
CA LEU A 11 6.85 16.85 0.62
C LEU A 11 6.58 17.74 1.83
N ARG A 12 5.68 17.31 2.73
CA ARG A 12 5.42 18.05 3.98
C ARG A 12 6.66 18.10 4.88
N ARG A 13 7.41 17.01 4.99
CA ARG A 13 8.56 16.89 5.90
C ARG A 13 9.74 17.75 5.51
N GLY A 14 10.14 17.73 4.25
CA GLY A 14 11.26 18.59 3.83
C GLY A 14 10.86 20.06 3.64
N ILE A 15 9.58 20.41 3.45
CA ILE A 15 9.15 21.82 3.60
C ILE A 15 9.35 22.29 5.04
N ARG A 16 9.08 21.43 6.02
CA ARG A 16 9.22 21.73 7.45
C ARG A 16 10.64 21.50 7.99
N ASN A 17 11.58 21.05 7.15
CA ASN A 17 12.93 20.64 7.56
C ASN A 17 12.92 19.79 8.84
N GLU A 18 11.96 18.86 8.94
CA GLU A 18 11.85 17.98 10.11
C GLU A 18 13.06 17.05 10.18
N GLU A 19 13.78 17.11 11.30
CA GLU A 19 14.87 16.19 11.59
C GLU A 19 14.27 14.81 11.89
N LEU A 20 14.63 13.80 11.10
CA LEU A 20 14.01 12.47 11.23
C LEU A 20 14.64 11.67 12.36
N TRP A 21 15.97 11.55 12.31
CA TRP A 21 16.76 10.79 13.26
C TRP A 21 18.24 11.17 13.08
N HIS A 22 18.97 11.36 14.19
CA HIS A 22 20.42 11.52 14.21
C HIS A 22 20.98 12.69 13.37
N GLY A 23 20.38 13.89 13.42
CA GLY A 23 20.83 15.02 12.60
C GLY A 23 20.39 14.97 11.14
N ASN A 24 19.71 13.89 10.73
CA ASN A 24 19.36 13.70 9.33
C ASN A 24 18.18 14.60 8.94
N LYS A 25 18.48 15.64 8.16
CA LYS A 25 17.51 16.57 7.58
C LYS A 25 17.19 16.11 6.16
N GLU A 26 15.97 15.65 5.96
CA GLU A 26 15.53 15.10 4.67
C GLU A 26 15.51 16.22 3.60
N THR A 27 16.55 16.27 2.76
CA THR A 27 16.56 17.20 1.61
C THR A 27 15.69 16.59 0.51
N LEU A 28 14.41 16.95 0.55
CA LEU A 28 13.34 16.42 -0.29
C LEU A 28 13.73 16.13 -1.74
N TRP A 29 14.41 17.08 -2.38
CA TRP A 29 14.71 17.00 -3.80
C TRP A 29 15.73 15.90 -4.16
N LYS A 30 16.66 15.56 -3.25
CA LYS A 30 17.66 14.49 -3.47
C LYS A 30 17.08 13.08 -3.35
N HIS A 31 15.97 12.89 -2.63
CA HIS A 31 15.34 11.57 -2.51
C HIS A 31 14.14 11.36 -3.44
N LEU A 32 13.57 12.43 -4.00
CA LEU A 32 12.42 12.36 -4.92
C LEU A 32 12.84 12.26 -6.40
N PHE A 33 13.95 12.88 -6.81
CA PHE A 33 14.32 13.06 -8.23
C PHE A 33 15.68 12.52 -8.64
N THR A 34 16.40 11.82 -7.76
CA THR A 34 17.68 11.18 -8.10
C THR A 34 17.47 9.72 -8.53
N THR A 35 18.44 9.13 -9.22
CA THR A 35 18.38 7.76 -9.78
C THR A 35 18.14 6.68 -8.71
N ASP A 36 18.52 6.94 -7.45
CA ASP A 36 18.22 6.12 -6.25
C ASP A 36 16.95 6.59 -5.48
N SER A 37 16.05 7.34 -6.12
CA SER A 37 14.88 7.88 -5.44
C SER A 37 13.96 6.77 -4.91
N MET A 38 13.58 6.90 -3.64
CA MET A 38 12.60 6.04 -2.98
C MET A 38 11.27 6.01 -3.76
N ILE A 39 10.94 7.09 -4.47
CA ILE A 39 9.77 7.16 -5.35
C ILE A 39 9.91 6.18 -6.52
N LEU A 40 10.99 6.27 -7.31
CA LEU A 40 11.19 5.38 -8.46
C LEU A 40 11.21 3.92 -8.02
N TRP A 41 11.87 3.63 -6.90
CA TRP A 41 11.87 2.30 -6.30
C TRP A 41 10.45 1.84 -5.93
N THR A 42 9.65 2.72 -5.31
CA THR A 42 8.27 2.41 -4.94
C THR A 42 7.43 2.14 -6.19
N ILE A 43 7.57 2.94 -7.26
CA ILE A 43 6.86 2.77 -8.55
C ILE A 43 7.16 1.40 -9.14
N LYS A 44 8.45 1.07 -9.27
CA LYS A 44 8.91 -0.22 -9.78
C LYS A 44 8.36 -1.38 -8.95
N ARG A 45 8.45 -1.26 -7.62
CA ARG A 45 8.03 -2.34 -6.70
C ARG A 45 6.53 -2.48 -6.60
N PHE A 46 5.75 -1.42 -6.79
CA PHE A 46 4.30 -1.50 -6.78
C PHE A 46 3.75 -2.37 -7.92
N SER A 47 4.26 -2.19 -9.14
CA SER A 47 3.86 -3.03 -10.28
C SER A 47 4.23 -4.50 -10.04
N MET A 48 5.46 -4.73 -9.58
CA MET A 48 5.95 -6.08 -9.28
C MET A 48 5.16 -6.77 -8.16
N ASN A 49 4.88 -6.06 -7.07
CA ASN A 49 4.07 -6.61 -5.97
C ASN A 49 2.64 -6.87 -6.42
N ARG A 50 2.04 -5.99 -7.24
CA ARG A 50 0.69 -6.20 -7.76
C ARG A 50 0.61 -7.49 -8.57
N LYS A 51 1.55 -7.71 -9.49
CA LYS A 51 1.65 -8.96 -10.25
C LYS A 51 1.80 -10.17 -9.33
N ARG A 52 2.76 -10.12 -8.40
CA ARG A 52 3.01 -11.22 -7.45
C ARG A 52 1.78 -11.60 -6.63
N TYR A 53 1.05 -10.62 -6.08
CA TYR A 53 -0.14 -10.92 -5.28
C TYR A 53 -1.32 -11.39 -6.12
N THR A 54 -1.47 -10.91 -7.36
CA THR A 54 -2.45 -11.48 -8.31
C THR A 54 -2.16 -12.95 -8.59
N GLU A 55 -0.90 -13.30 -8.89
CA GLU A 55 -0.51 -14.69 -9.09
C GLU A 55 -0.73 -15.56 -7.84
N LEU A 56 -0.50 -15.00 -6.64
CA LEU A 56 -0.79 -15.71 -5.38
C LEU A 56 -2.28 -15.97 -5.19
N PHE A 57 -3.17 -15.06 -5.62
CA PHE A 57 -4.62 -15.26 -5.51
C PHE A 57 -5.13 -16.35 -6.45
N GLU A 58 -4.44 -16.58 -7.58
CA GLU A 58 -4.81 -17.60 -8.57
C GLU A 58 -4.26 -19.00 -8.23
N LYS A 59 -3.37 -19.11 -7.23
CA LYS A 59 -2.78 -20.40 -6.86
C LYS A 59 -3.77 -21.28 -6.07
N PRO A 60 -4.02 -22.53 -6.52
CA PRO A 60 -4.92 -23.46 -5.82
C PRO A 60 -4.50 -23.76 -4.38
N GLU A 61 -3.20 -23.71 -4.08
CA GLU A 61 -2.62 -23.90 -2.75
C GLU A 61 -3.22 -22.94 -1.71
N TYR A 62 -3.61 -21.73 -2.12
CA TYR A 62 -4.16 -20.70 -1.24
C TYR A 62 -5.68 -20.54 -1.34
N SER A 63 -6.38 -21.50 -1.95
CA SER A 63 -7.84 -21.50 -2.07
C SER A 63 -8.58 -21.45 -0.72
N HIS A 64 -7.93 -21.94 0.34
CA HIS A 64 -8.44 -21.89 1.72
C HIS A 64 -8.35 -20.50 2.35
N ILE A 65 -7.63 -19.56 1.74
CA ILE A 65 -7.47 -18.19 2.25
C ILE A 65 -8.51 -17.31 1.59
N LYS A 66 -9.36 -16.67 2.39
CA LYS A 66 -10.25 -15.61 1.92
C LYS A 66 -9.43 -14.36 1.66
N PHE A 67 -9.25 -14.00 0.39
CA PHE A 67 -8.56 -12.77 0.01
C PHE A 67 -9.55 -11.61 -0.17
N VAL A 68 -9.18 -10.43 0.32
CA VAL A 68 -9.90 -9.18 0.03
C VAL A 68 -8.93 -8.16 -0.53
N ARG A 69 -9.30 -7.54 -1.65
CA ARG A 69 -8.49 -6.51 -2.30
C ARG A 69 -9.17 -5.15 -2.16
N LEU A 70 -8.61 -4.30 -1.30
CA LEU A 70 -9.08 -2.94 -1.06
C LEU A 70 -8.17 -1.96 -1.80
N CYS A 71 -8.74 -1.19 -2.73
CA CYS A 71 -8.04 -0.28 -3.63
C CYS A 71 -8.22 1.19 -3.26
N SER A 72 -9.22 1.52 -2.43
CA SER A 72 -9.52 2.89 -2.02
C SER A 72 -9.64 3.07 -0.50
N ASP A 73 -9.42 4.29 0.01
CA ASP A 73 -9.61 4.58 1.44
C ASP A 73 -11.10 4.42 1.81
N LYS A 74 -12.01 4.76 0.88
CA LYS A 74 -13.45 4.49 1.00
C LYS A 74 -13.76 2.99 1.11
N GLU A 75 -13.12 2.15 0.28
CA GLU A 75 -13.28 0.70 0.38
C GLU A 75 -12.76 0.16 1.71
N VAL A 76 -11.66 0.70 2.24
CA VAL A 76 -11.15 0.32 3.56
C VAL A 76 -12.13 0.69 4.65
N GLU A 77 -12.63 1.92 4.63
CA GLU A 77 -13.59 2.43 5.61
C GLU A 77 -14.91 1.62 5.58
N ASP A 78 -15.45 1.38 4.38
CA ASP A 78 -16.63 0.55 4.19
C ASP A 78 -16.38 -0.90 4.64
N PHE A 79 -15.20 -1.45 4.35
CA PHE A 79 -14.84 -2.80 4.77
C PHE A 79 -14.81 -2.92 6.29
N VAL A 80 -14.13 -2.01 6.98
CA VAL A 80 -14.01 -2.03 8.45
C VAL A 80 -15.36 -1.76 9.12
N THR A 81 -16.16 -0.86 8.57
CA THR A 81 -17.41 -0.41 9.20
C THR A 81 -18.58 -1.37 8.95
N HIS A 82 -18.71 -1.89 7.73
CA HIS A 82 -19.90 -2.64 7.32
C HIS A 82 -19.61 -4.10 6.94
N LYS A 83 -18.49 -4.39 6.27
CA LYS A 83 -18.26 -5.71 5.65
C LYS A 83 -17.40 -6.66 6.47
N LEU A 84 -16.72 -6.18 7.51
CA LEU A 84 -15.79 -6.97 8.32
C LEU A 84 -16.49 -8.17 8.96
N HIS A 85 -17.64 -7.94 9.60
CA HIS A 85 -18.41 -9.01 10.25
C HIS A 85 -18.96 -10.02 9.24
N ILE A 86 -19.38 -9.57 8.06
CA ILE A 86 -19.89 -10.43 6.98
C ILE A 86 -18.77 -11.31 6.45
N PHE A 87 -17.59 -10.73 6.22
CA PHE A 87 -16.44 -11.42 5.65
C PHE A 87 -15.97 -12.62 6.51
N PHE A 88 -15.92 -12.44 7.83
CA PHE A 88 -15.52 -13.51 8.75
C PHE A 88 -16.62 -14.55 8.99
N ASN A 89 -17.90 -14.14 8.97
CA ASN A 89 -19.02 -15.04 9.27
C ASN A 89 -19.69 -15.66 8.03
N ALA A 90 -19.30 -15.27 6.81
CA ALA A 90 -19.86 -15.85 5.60
C ALA A 90 -19.46 -17.34 5.47
N PRO A 91 -20.43 -18.26 5.24
CA PRO A 91 -20.12 -19.65 4.94
C PRO A 91 -19.28 -19.73 3.65
N GLU A 92 -18.44 -20.76 3.53
CA GLU A 92 -17.42 -20.93 2.47
C GLU A 92 -17.96 -20.87 1.03
N THR A 93 -19.29 -20.88 0.86
CA THR A 93 -19.99 -20.96 -0.42
C THR A 93 -20.09 -19.66 -1.22
N TYR A 94 -19.69 -18.50 -0.69
CA TYR A 94 -19.81 -17.21 -1.39
C TYR A 94 -18.50 -16.67 -1.98
N ALA A 95 -17.43 -17.46 -1.99
CA ALA A 95 -16.18 -17.08 -2.64
C ALA A 95 -16.12 -17.66 -4.07
N LEU A 96 -16.82 -17.02 -5.01
CA LEU A 96 -16.56 -17.13 -6.46
C LEU A 96 -16.38 -15.73 -7.04
#